data_AF-A0A8S0ZKT0-F1
#
_entry.id   AF-A0A8S0ZKT0-F1
#
_cell.length_a   1.000
_cell.length_b   1.000
_cell.length_c   1.000
_cell.angle_alpha   90.00
_cell.angle_beta   90.00
_cell.angle_gamma   90.00
#
_symmetry.space_group_name_H-M   'P 1'
#
loop_
_entity.id
_entity.type
_entity.pdbx_description
1 polymer ?
#
loop_
_entity_poly.entity_id
_entity_poly.type
_entity_poly.pdbx_seq_one_letter_code
_entity_poly.pdbx_strand_id
1 'polypeptide(L)'
;MCVNDVMNLILKYYEDKEKEIIKELSDICSSAKKQSEVIAARNALHNDDVYSSSDEHSSSYETSSTDNYDESYISNEEPRSQIIDDINNVMTETRSIIRFFRKSPLKSITLQKHVVAEFGVELVLLLDVRTRWNSMLTMIERFLLLKKAIKKALIDLDSSQKWNEDNITVLQKLQMILTPTKLGVEALSRQDDNLLALLAEAI
;
A
#
# COMPACT_ATOMS: atom_id res chain seq x y z
N MET A 1 -20.35 29.96 -24.28
CA MET A 1 -20.35 28.55 -23.88
C MET A 1 -21.53 28.33 -22.96
N CYS A 2 -22.37 27.33 -23.23
CA CYS A 2 -23.44 26.98 -22.30
C CYS A 2 -22.85 26.20 -21.12
N VAL A 3 -23.56 26.15 -19.99
CA VAL A 3 -23.14 25.41 -18.78
C VAL A 3 -22.80 23.95 -19.10
N ASN A 4 -23.50 23.36 -20.07
CA ASN A 4 -23.29 21.99 -20.53
C ASN A 4 -21.93 21.81 -21.22
N ASP A 5 -21.46 22.81 -21.98
CA ASP A 5 -20.17 22.75 -22.67
C ASP A 5 -19.00 22.79 -21.67
N VAL A 6 -19.14 23.59 -20.61
CA VAL A 6 -18.15 23.68 -19.52
C VAL A 6 -18.12 22.38 -18.72
N MET A 7 -19.29 21.81 -18.41
CA MET A 7 -19.37 20.55 -17.66
C MET A 7 -18.76 19.37 -18.45
N ASN A 8 -19.01 19.31 -19.76
CA ASN A 8 -18.39 18.31 -20.63
C ASN A 8 -16.87 18.48 -20.73
N LEU A 9 -16.37 19.72 -20.73
CA LEU A 9 -14.93 19.99 -20.74
C LEU A 9 -14.26 19.56 -19.44
N ILE A 10 -14.93 19.78 -18.30
CA ILE A 10 -14.46 19.34 -16.98
C ILE A 10 -14.45 17.81 -16.92
N LEU A 11 -15.53 17.14 -17.33
CA LEU A 11 -15.59 15.67 -17.34
C LEU A 11 -14.48 15.07 -18.20
N LYS A 12 -14.29 15.61 -19.41
CA LYS A 12 -13.22 15.19 -20.31
C LYS A 12 -11.82 15.39 -19.71
N TYR A 13 -11.59 16.50 -19.01
CA TYR A 13 -10.32 16.74 -18.31
C TYR A 13 -10.04 15.68 -17.24
N TYR A 14 -11.05 15.30 -16.45
CA TYR A 14 -10.88 14.26 -15.43
C TYR A 14 -10.68 12.87 -16.04
N GLU A 15 -11.41 12.53 -17.11
CA GLU A 15 -11.23 11.27 -17.83
C GLU A 15 -9.83 11.15 -18.45
N ASP A 16 -9.32 12.22 -19.04
CA ASP A 16 -7.99 12.24 -19.66
C ASP A 16 -6.88 12.14 -18.60
N LYS A 17 -7.05 12.82 -17.46
CA LYS A 17 -6.12 12.74 -16.32
C LYS A 17 -6.14 11.38 -15.65
N GLU A 18 -7.29 10.73 -15.59
CA GLU A 18 -7.39 9.35 -15.10
C GLU A 18 -6.59 8.40 -15.99
N LYS A 19 -6.74 8.51 -17.32
CA LYS A 19 -5.98 7.70 -18.31
C LYS A 19 -4.47 7.90 -18.19
N GLU A 20 -4.02 9.13 -17.96
CA GLU A 20 -2.61 9.47 -17.76
C GLU A 20 -2.05 8.77 -16.51
N ILE A 21 -2.76 8.85 -15.38
CA ILE A 21 -2.37 8.21 -14.12
C ILE A 21 -2.29 6.68 -14.28
N ILE A 22 -3.25 6.07 -14.97
CA ILE A 22 -3.27 4.62 -15.20
C ILE A 22 -2.07 4.17 -16.04
N LYS A 23 -1.71 4.96 -17.06
CA LYS A 23 -0.55 4.67 -17.90
C LYS A 23 0.75 4.72 -17.10
N GLU A 24 0.93 5.76 -16.28
CA GLU A 24 2.11 5.85 -15.40
C GLU A 24 2.21 4.66 -14.43
N LEU A 25 1.09 4.25 -13.84
CA LEU A 25 1.05 3.08 -12.94
C LEU A 25 1.37 1.77 -13.69
N SER A 26 0.91 1.62 -14.93
CA SER A 26 1.21 0.47 -15.79
C SER A 26 2.69 0.36 -16.15
N ASP A 27 3.31 1.48 -16.50
CA ASP A 27 4.74 1.54 -16.84
C ASP A 27 5.62 1.21 -15.63
N ILE A 28 5.22 1.66 -14.43
CA ILE A 28 5.89 1.34 -13.17
C ILE A 28 5.82 -0.16 -12.88
N CYS A 29 4.65 -0.79 -13.07
CA CYS A 29 4.45 -2.22 -12.83
C CYS A 29 5.25 -3.07 -13.84
N SER A 30 5.30 -2.63 -15.11
CA SER A 30 6.07 -3.29 -16.16
C SER A 30 7.59 -3.19 -15.94
N SER A 31 8.07 -2.07 -15.39
CA SER A 31 9.48 -1.92 -15.01
C SER A 31 9.86 -2.80 -13.81
N ALA A 32 8.93 -3.06 -12.88
CA ALA A 32 9.17 -3.92 -11.73
C ALA A 32 9.26 -5.42 -12.13
N LYS A 33 8.39 -5.87 -13.04
CA LYS A 33 8.42 -7.26 -13.57
C LYS A 33 9.72 -7.59 -14.34
N LYS A 34 10.26 -6.63 -15.09
CA LYS A 34 11.56 -6.79 -15.77
C LYS A 34 12.73 -6.91 -14.80
N GLN A 35 12.66 -6.27 -13.63
CA GLN A 35 13.69 -6.40 -12.60
C GLN A 35 13.59 -7.74 -11.85
N SER A 36 12.39 -8.28 -11.65
CA SER A 36 12.21 -9.60 -11.03
C SER A 36 12.68 -10.77 -11.92
N GLU A 37 12.48 -10.70 -13.25
CA GLU A 37 12.99 -11.73 -14.17
C GLU A 37 14.53 -11.76 -14.22
N VAL A 38 15.19 -10.60 -14.14
CA VAL A 38 16.66 -10.50 -14.10
C VAL A 38 17.23 -11.09 -12.80
N ILE A 39 16.50 -10.97 -11.68
CA ILE A 39 16.89 -11.55 -10.39
C ILE A 39 16.62 -13.06 -10.36
N ALA A 40 15.50 -13.53 -10.93
CA ALA A 40 15.18 -14.95 -11.06
C ALA A 40 16.19 -15.70 -11.94
N ALA A 41 16.62 -15.09 -13.06
CA ALA A 41 17.66 -15.65 -13.93
C ALA A 41 19.04 -15.74 -13.24
N ARG A 42 19.31 -14.86 -12.26
CA ARG A 42 20.55 -14.89 -11.47
C ARG A 42 20.57 -16.00 -10.42
N ASN A 43 19.40 -16.42 -9.92
CA ASN A 43 19.26 -17.43 -8.88
C ASN A 43 19.17 -18.87 -9.43
N ALA A 44 18.95 -19.05 -10.74
CA ALA A 44 18.87 -20.36 -11.40
C ALA A 44 20.22 -21.08 -11.62
N LEU A 45 21.32 -20.60 -11.00
CA LEU A 45 22.66 -21.22 -11.08
C LEU A 45 23.11 -21.89 -9.77
N HIS A 46 22.23 -22.09 -8.79
CA HIS A 46 22.58 -22.80 -7.56
C HIS A 46 21.47 -23.70 -7.02
N ASN A 47 21.72 -24.99 -7.17
CA ASN A 47 21.20 -26.16 -6.46
C ASN A 47 19.86 -26.74 -6.90
N ASP A 48 20.01 -27.83 -7.66
CA ASP A 48 19.22 -29.05 -7.61
C ASP A 48 19.06 -29.54 -6.15
N ASP A 49 17.83 -29.88 -5.75
CA ASP A 49 17.43 -31.24 -5.36
C ASP A 49 16.06 -31.26 -4.65
N VAL A 50 15.06 -31.77 -5.39
CA VAL A 50 14.05 -32.79 -5.02
C VAL A 50 13.59 -32.88 -3.55
N TYR A 51 12.29 -32.63 -3.31
CA TYR A 51 11.36 -33.67 -2.79
C TYR A 51 9.89 -33.19 -2.85
N SER A 52 9.03 -34.08 -3.33
CA SER A 52 7.61 -33.87 -3.64
C SER A 52 6.73 -34.50 -2.56
N SER A 53 5.64 -33.84 -2.17
CA SER A 53 4.40 -34.55 -1.81
C SER A 53 3.18 -33.64 -1.81
N SER A 54 2.17 -34.10 -2.54
CA SER A 54 0.83 -33.57 -2.70
C SER A 54 0.00 -33.70 -1.42
N ASP A 55 -1.04 -32.88 -1.27
CA ASP A 55 -2.36 -33.39 -0.87
C ASP A 55 -3.47 -32.35 -1.15
N GLU A 56 -4.51 -32.85 -1.83
CA GLU A 56 -5.73 -32.18 -2.22
C GLU A 56 -6.72 -32.16 -1.05
N HIS A 57 -7.51 -31.09 -0.89
CA HIS A 57 -8.91 -31.27 -0.48
C HIS A 57 -9.82 -30.13 -0.93
N SER A 58 -10.79 -30.54 -1.74
CA SER A 58 -11.98 -29.81 -2.20
C SER A 58 -12.98 -29.56 -1.06
N SER A 59 -13.64 -28.40 -1.05
CA SER A 59 -14.96 -28.23 -0.43
C SER A 59 -15.76 -27.12 -1.11
N SER A 60 -16.82 -27.55 -1.79
CA SER A 60 -17.86 -26.76 -2.46
C SER A 60 -18.97 -26.35 -1.50
N TYR A 61 -19.49 -25.13 -1.64
CA TYR A 61 -20.87 -24.80 -1.30
C TYR A 61 -21.42 -23.80 -2.32
N GLU A 62 -22.44 -24.22 -3.05
CA GLU A 62 -23.27 -23.37 -3.89
C GLU A 62 -24.34 -22.69 -3.03
N THR A 63 -24.70 -21.45 -3.35
CA THR A 63 -26.06 -20.95 -3.17
C THR A 63 -26.36 -19.92 -4.25
N SER A 64 -27.35 -20.28 -5.08
CA SER A 64 -27.95 -19.50 -6.15
C SER A 64 -28.81 -18.36 -5.60
N SER A 65 -28.73 -17.18 -6.23
CA SER A 65 -29.90 -16.33 -6.46
C SER A 65 -29.65 -15.44 -7.68
N THR A 66 -30.58 -15.59 -8.61
CA THR A 66 -30.81 -14.87 -9.86
C THR A 66 -30.99 -13.37 -9.64
N ASP A 67 -30.41 -12.54 -10.51
CA ASP A 67 -31.17 -11.54 -11.28
C ASP A 67 -30.32 -11.04 -12.45
N ASN A 68 -30.96 -11.08 -13.62
CA ASN A 68 -30.37 -10.89 -14.94
C ASN A 68 -30.62 -9.44 -15.39
N TYR A 69 -29.57 -8.63 -15.44
CA TYR A 69 -29.54 -7.38 -16.20
C TYR A 69 -28.33 -7.43 -17.12
N ASP A 70 -28.61 -7.71 -18.39
CA ASP A 70 -27.67 -7.69 -19.50
C ASP A 70 -27.41 -6.23 -19.90
N GLU A 71 -26.24 -5.70 -19.53
CA GLU A 71 -25.69 -4.51 -20.15
C GLU A 71 -24.19 -4.71 -20.37
N SER A 72 -23.85 -5.10 -21.59
CA SER A 72 -22.49 -5.41 -22.04
C SER A 72 -21.60 -4.17 -22.11
N TYR A 73 -21.03 -3.80 -20.96
CA TYR A 73 -19.83 -2.96 -20.93
C TYR A 73 -18.61 -3.83 -21.20
N ILE A 74 -17.85 -3.48 -22.24
CA ILE A 74 -16.58 -4.12 -22.59
C ILE A 74 -15.57 -3.84 -21.46
N SER A 75 -15.39 -4.80 -20.55
CA SER A 75 -14.45 -4.72 -19.42
C SER A 75 -12.99 -4.78 -19.89
N ASN A 76 -12.28 -3.66 -19.74
CA ASN A 76 -10.81 -3.61 -19.67
C ASN A 76 -10.34 -3.67 -18.19
N GLU A 77 -10.85 -4.62 -17.39
CA GLU A 77 -10.74 -4.60 -15.91
C GLU A 77 -9.53 -5.35 -15.31
N GLU A 78 -8.83 -6.17 -16.09
CA GLU A 78 -7.82 -7.10 -15.56
C GLU A 78 -6.60 -6.49 -14.83
N PRO A 79 -5.99 -5.36 -15.27
CA PRO A 79 -4.75 -4.88 -14.64
C PRO A 79 -4.97 -4.09 -13.34
N ARG A 80 -6.16 -3.51 -13.11
CA ARG A 80 -6.43 -2.65 -11.94
C ARG A 80 -6.66 -3.48 -10.67
N SER A 81 -7.36 -4.61 -10.77
CA SER A 81 -7.64 -5.46 -9.60
C SER A 81 -6.35 -5.96 -8.96
N GLN A 82 -5.42 -6.46 -9.79
CA GLN A 82 -4.17 -7.03 -9.30
C GLN A 82 -3.34 -6.03 -8.48
N ILE A 83 -3.25 -4.77 -8.93
CA ILE A 83 -2.49 -3.73 -8.22
C ILE A 83 -3.11 -3.43 -6.85
N ILE A 84 -4.45 -3.37 -6.79
CA ILE A 84 -5.18 -3.14 -5.54
C ILE A 84 -4.94 -4.30 -4.58
N ASP A 85 -4.99 -5.53 -5.09
CA ASP A 85 -4.75 -6.74 -4.31
C ASP A 85 -3.31 -6.79 -3.77
N ASP A 86 -2.32 -6.42 -4.57
CA ASP A 86 -0.91 -6.34 -4.16
C ASP A 86 -0.71 -5.32 -3.02
N ILE A 87 -1.29 -4.12 -3.14
CA ILE A 87 -1.24 -3.09 -2.10
C ILE A 87 -1.92 -3.58 -0.81
N ASN A 88 -3.09 -4.19 -0.94
CA ASN A 88 -3.82 -4.74 0.21
C ASN A 88 -3.04 -5.86 0.90
N ASN A 89 -2.33 -6.69 0.13
CA ASN A 89 -1.46 -7.73 0.68
C ASN A 89 -0.29 -7.12 1.47
N VAL A 90 0.44 -6.17 0.88
CA VAL A 90 1.55 -5.45 1.54
C VAL A 90 1.08 -4.82 2.85
N MET A 91 -0.09 -4.18 2.84
CA MET A 91 -0.68 -3.56 4.03
C MET A 91 -1.10 -4.59 5.08
N THR A 92 -1.60 -5.75 4.66
CA THR A 92 -1.99 -6.84 5.58
C THR A 92 -0.77 -7.46 6.25
N GLU A 93 0.29 -7.72 5.50
CA GLU A 93 1.57 -8.21 6.01
C GLU A 93 2.21 -7.22 6.99
N THR A 94 2.24 -5.93 6.62
CA THR A 94 2.76 -4.86 7.49
C THR A 94 2.00 -4.81 8.82
N ARG A 95 0.66 -4.83 8.78
CA ARG A 95 -0.17 -4.89 10.00
C ARG A 95 0.07 -6.18 10.78
N SER A 96 0.36 -7.29 10.13
CA SER A 96 0.69 -8.57 10.77
C SER A 96 1.97 -8.46 11.61
N ILE A 97 3.03 -7.86 11.05
CA ILE A 97 4.30 -7.61 11.76
C ILE A 97 4.06 -6.66 12.95
N ILE A 98 3.32 -5.58 12.75
CA ILE A 98 3.01 -4.64 13.85
C ILE A 98 2.27 -5.35 14.98
N ARG A 99 1.25 -6.15 14.66
CA ARG A 99 0.51 -6.93 15.65
C ARG A 99 1.39 -7.96 16.36
N PHE A 100 2.36 -8.56 15.66
CA PHE A 100 3.29 -9.53 16.23
C PHE A 100 4.06 -8.96 17.42
N PHE A 101 4.54 -7.72 17.31
CA PHE A 101 5.23 -7.03 18.42
C PHE A 101 4.26 -6.46 19.46
N ARG A 102 3.11 -5.91 19.03
CA ARG A 102 2.16 -5.27 19.96
C ARG A 102 1.40 -6.24 20.85
N LYS A 103 1.14 -7.46 20.38
CA LYS A 103 0.37 -8.47 21.13
C LYS A 103 1.16 -9.16 22.23
N SER A 104 2.49 -9.06 22.23
CA SER A 104 3.35 -9.76 23.18
C SER A 104 4.33 -8.78 23.84
N PRO A 105 4.24 -8.56 25.16
CA PRO A 105 5.17 -7.68 25.88
C PRO A 105 6.63 -8.10 25.72
N LEU A 106 6.92 -9.41 25.76
CA LEU A 106 8.28 -9.94 25.59
C LEU A 106 8.87 -9.57 24.22
N LYS A 107 8.10 -9.75 23.14
CA LYS A 107 8.53 -9.37 21.79
C LYS A 107 8.68 -7.86 21.65
N SER A 108 7.78 -7.09 22.29
CA SER A 108 7.87 -5.64 22.34
C SER A 108 9.17 -5.18 23.02
N ILE A 109 9.55 -5.79 24.14
CA ILE A 109 10.82 -5.51 24.83
C ILE A 109 12.02 -5.80 23.91
N THR A 110 12.04 -6.94 23.21
CA THR A 110 13.11 -7.25 22.24
C THR A 110 13.22 -6.19 21.14
N LEU A 111 12.09 -5.74 20.60
CA LEU A 111 12.09 -4.63 19.64
C LEU A 111 12.63 -3.33 20.27
N GLN A 112 12.16 -2.97 21.48
CA GLN A 112 12.59 -1.73 22.14
C GLN A 112 14.08 -1.69 22.41
N LYS A 113 14.74 -2.83 22.69
CA LYS A 113 16.20 -2.89 22.81
C LYS A 113 16.90 -2.36 21.56
N HIS A 114 16.44 -2.77 20.38
CA HIS A 114 17.01 -2.29 19.10
C HIS A 114 16.61 -0.86 18.78
N VAL A 115 15.39 -0.45 19.11
CA VAL A 115 14.90 0.92 18.90
C VAL A 115 15.67 1.92 19.76
N VAL A 116 15.85 1.63 21.06
CA VAL A 116 16.62 2.48 21.98
C VAL A 116 18.09 2.53 21.55
N ALA A 117 18.66 1.41 21.07
CA ALA A 117 20.03 1.40 20.56
C ALA A 117 20.21 2.28 19.30
N GLU A 118 19.18 2.42 18.45
CA GLU A 118 19.25 3.21 17.21
C GLU A 118 18.86 4.69 17.41
N PHE A 119 17.83 4.96 18.22
CA PHE A 119 17.24 6.30 18.37
C PHE A 119 17.47 6.93 19.75
N GLY A 120 18.00 6.19 20.72
CA GLY A 120 18.19 6.64 22.11
C GLY A 120 16.90 6.75 22.94
N VAL A 121 15.73 6.55 22.33
CA VAL A 121 14.42 6.64 22.96
C VAL A 121 13.54 5.48 22.54
N GLU A 122 12.62 5.09 23.42
CA GLU A 122 11.62 4.07 23.09
C GLU A 122 10.59 4.64 22.11
N LEU A 123 10.37 3.92 21.01
CA LEU A 123 9.37 4.25 20.01
C LEU A 123 8.47 3.05 19.77
N VAL A 124 7.17 3.26 19.98
CA VAL A 124 6.17 2.20 19.83
C VAL A 124 5.67 2.15 18.38
N LEU A 125 5.49 0.93 17.86
CA LEU A 125 4.83 0.72 16.58
C LEU A 125 3.34 1.09 16.66
N LEU A 126 2.88 1.84 15.67
CA LEU A 126 1.48 2.26 15.58
C LEU A 126 0.72 1.31 14.67
N LEU A 127 -0.55 1.08 14.97
CA LEU A 127 -1.49 0.38 14.08
C LEU A 127 -2.52 1.42 13.64
N ASP A 128 -2.89 1.38 12.37
CA ASP A 128 -3.88 2.26 11.80
C ASP A 128 -5.28 2.03 12.39
N VAL A 129 -6.14 3.04 12.27
CA VAL A 129 -7.48 3.05 12.84
C VAL A 129 -8.47 3.41 11.74
N ARG A 130 -9.48 2.57 11.52
CA ARG A 130 -10.43 2.67 10.41
C ARG A 130 -11.14 4.03 10.32
N THR A 131 -11.40 4.69 11.45
CA THR A 131 -12.17 5.93 11.52
C THR A 131 -11.34 7.20 11.32
N ARG A 132 -10.01 7.11 11.36
CA ARG A 132 -9.14 8.28 11.21
C ARG A 132 -8.43 8.22 9.86
N TRP A 133 -8.80 9.13 8.96
CA TRP A 133 -8.39 9.12 7.55
C TRP A 133 -6.86 9.10 7.33
N ASN A 134 -6.09 9.75 8.20
CA ASN A 134 -4.62 9.80 8.08
C ASN A 134 -3.87 8.72 8.87
N SER A 135 -4.57 7.83 9.58
CA SER A 135 -3.94 6.84 10.47
C SER A 135 -3.08 5.81 9.72
N MET A 136 -3.46 5.46 8.48
CA MET A 136 -2.69 4.57 7.63
C MET A 136 -1.31 5.16 7.30
N LEU A 137 -1.27 6.42 6.87
CA LEU A 137 -0.02 7.12 6.58
C LEU A 137 0.86 7.19 7.84
N THR A 138 0.30 7.55 8.99
CA THR A 138 1.05 7.60 10.26
C THR A 138 1.61 6.24 10.67
N MET A 139 0.89 5.15 10.42
CA MET A 139 1.39 3.79 10.64
C MET A 139 2.58 3.49 9.72
N ILE A 140 2.47 3.81 8.43
CA ILE A 140 3.53 3.58 7.44
C ILE A 140 4.78 4.39 7.79
N GLU A 141 4.64 5.68 8.10
CA GLU A 141 5.73 6.56 8.52
C GLU A 141 6.49 5.98 9.71
N ARG A 142 5.77 5.54 10.76
CA ARG A 142 6.38 4.95 11.95
C ARG A 142 7.07 3.63 11.64
N PHE A 143 6.44 2.78 10.82
CA PHE A 143 7.00 1.49 10.44
C PHE A 143 8.30 1.65 9.64
N LEU A 144 8.31 2.55 8.66
CA LEU A 144 9.49 2.84 7.83
C LEU A 144 10.62 3.48 8.63
N LEU A 145 10.30 4.33 9.60
CA LEU A 145 11.29 4.89 10.52
C LEU A 145 12.01 3.78 11.31
N LEU A 146 11.27 2.80 11.82
CA LEU A 146 11.81 1.74 12.68
C LEU A 146 12.27 0.49 11.90
N LYS A 147 12.30 0.53 10.57
CA LYS A 147 12.50 -0.66 9.72
C LYS A 147 13.77 -1.46 10.05
N LYS A 148 14.87 -0.79 10.38
CA LYS A 148 16.14 -1.44 10.73
C LYS A 148 16.05 -2.17 12.07
N ALA A 149 15.54 -1.49 13.10
CA ALA A 149 15.27 -2.10 14.40
C ALA A 149 14.29 -3.28 14.32
N ILE A 150 13.22 -3.16 13.51
CA ILE A 150 12.26 -4.25 13.27
C ILE A 150 12.96 -5.45 12.65
N LYS A 151 13.76 -5.25 11.58
CA LYS A 151 14.48 -6.33 10.90
C LYS A 151 15.41 -7.09 11.85
N LYS A 152 16.18 -6.38 12.68
CA LYS A 152 17.03 -6.99 13.70
C LYS A 152 16.22 -7.76 14.75
N ALA A 153 15.14 -7.16 15.27
CA ALA A 153 14.29 -7.81 16.25
C ALA A 153 13.60 -9.07 15.73
N LEU A 154 13.25 -9.11 14.43
CA LEU A 154 12.70 -10.31 13.79
C LEU A 154 13.75 -11.42 13.67
N ILE A 155 15.01 -11.08 13.42
CA ILE A 155 16.12 -12.05 13.40
C ILE A 155 16.33 -12.64 14.79
N ASP A 156 16.38 -11.81 15.84
CA ASP A 156 16.54 -12.27 17.23
C ASP A 156 15.40 -13.14 17.75
N LEU A 157 14.23 -13.06 17.12
CA LEU A 157 13.03 -13.82 17.47
C LEU A 157 12.75 -15.00 16.52
N ASP A 158 13.74 -15.38 15.70
CA ASP A 158 13.65 -16.44 14.69
C ASP A 158 12.38 -16.32 13.81
N SER A 159 12.02 -15.08 13.48
CA SER A 159 10.80 -14.74 12.74
C SER A 159 11.09 -13.92 11.48
N SER A 160 12.30 -14.06 10.93
CA SER A 160 12.79 -13.33 9.76
C SER A 160 12.00 -13.60 8.48
N GLN A 161 11.34 -14.76 8.36
CA GLN A 161 10.48 -15.13 7.24
C GLN A 161 9.29 -14.19 7.04
N LYS A 162 8.91 -13.41 8.06
CA LYS A 162 7.83 -12.41 7.95
C LYS A 162 8.29 -11.12 7.26
N TRP A 163 9.60 -10.95 7.08
CA TRP A 163 10.17 -9.75 6.48
C TRP A 163 10.27 -9.92 4.97
N ASN A 164 9.65 -8.98 4.23
CA ASN A 164 9.79 -8.88 2.78
C ASN A 164 10.32 -7.48 2.43
N GLU A 165 11.42 -7.42 1.69
CA GLU A 165 12.07 -6.16 1.31
C GLU A 165 11.29 -5.42 0.19
N ASP A 166 10.59 -6.15 -0.68
CA ASP A 166 9.78 -5.56 -1.75
C ASP A 166 8.62 -4.75 -1.17
N ASN A 167 8.01 -5.26 -0.10
CA ASN A 167 6.98 -4.55 0.66
C ASN A 167 7.48 -3.19 1.15
N ILE A 168 8.74 -3.08 1.57
CA ILE A 168 9.31 -1.82 2.05
C ILE A 168 9.34 -0.79 0.92
N THR A 169 9.70 -1.20 -0.29
CA THR A 169 9.70 -0.34 -1.47
C THR A 169 8.29 0.15 -1.80
N VAL A 170 7.30 -0.73 -1.73
CA VAL A 170 5.88 -0.36 -1.95
C VAL A 170 5.40 0.61 -0.87
N LEU A 171 5.71 0.36 0.40
CA LEU A 171 5.36 1.24 1.51
C LEU A 171 5.98 2.64 1.36
N GLN A 172 7.23 2.72 0.89
CA GLN A 172 7.89 4.01 0.61
C GLN A 172 7.17 4.78 -0.50
N LYS A 173 6.77 4.10 -1.58
CA LYS A 173 5.98 4.71 -2.66
C LYS A 173 4.60 5.18 -2.15
N LEU A 174 3.92 4.36 -1.34
CA LEU A 174 2.66 4.74 -0.72
C LEU A 174 2.81 5.97 0.18
N GLN A 175 3.87 6.04 0.98
CA GLN A 175 4.17 7.22 1.78
C GLN A 175 4.35 8.47 0.91
N MET A 176 5.08 8.36 -0.20
CA MET A 176 5.29 9.47 -1.14
C MET A 176 3.98 9.99 -1.75
N ILE A 177 3.04 9.09 -2.07
CA ILE A 177 1.75 9.46 -2.67
C ILE A 177 0.78 10.04 -1.62
N LEU A 178 0.76 9.47 -0.42
CA LEU A 178 -0.18 9.86 0.63
C LEU A 178 0.22 11.17 1.34
N THR A 179 1.51 11.50 1.38
CA THR A 179 2.01 12.69 2.11
C THR A 179 1.45 14.00 1.54
N PRO A 180 1.49 14.28 0.21
CA PRO A 180 0.90 15.47 -0.38
C PRO A 180 -0.62 15.53 -0.15
N THR A 181 -1.31 14.40 -0.24
CA THR A 181 -2.76 14.32 0.02
C THR A 181 -3.07 14.73 1.45
N LYS A 182 -2.25 14.29 2.43
CA LYS A 182 -2.42 14.70 3.82
C LYS A 182 -2.25 16.21 3.99
N LEU A 183 -1.19 16.77 3.41
CA LEU A 183 -0.91 18.21 3.48
C LEU A 183 -2.01 19.03 2.82
N GLY A 184 -2.52 18.59 1.65
CA GLY A 184 -3.62 19.25 0.95
C GLY A 184 -4.91 19.24 1.77
N VAL A 185 -5.29 18.10 2.34
CA VAL A 185 -6.47 18.00 3.21
C VAL A 185 -6.30 18.87 4.46
N GLU A 186 -5.12 18.87 5.09
CA GLU A 186 -4.84 19.71 6.26
C GLU A 186 -4.87 21.20 5.92
N ALA A 187 -4.39 21.61 4.74
CA ALA A 187 -4.46 22.99 4.28
C ALA A 187 -5.93 23.41 4.03
N LEU A 188 -6.69 22.61 3.29
CA LEU A 188 -8.11 22.87 3.02
C LEU A 188 -8.99 22.87 4.27
N SER A 189 -8.60 22.11 5.29
CA SER A 189 -9.35 22.01 6.56
C SER A 189 -9.02 23.14 7.53
N ARG A 190 -7.97 23.95 7.28
CA ARG A 190 -7.68 25.14 8.09
C ARG A 190 -8.70 26.22 7.72
N GLN A 191 -9.47 26.65 8.71
CA GLN A 191 -10.59 27.57 8.57
C GLN A 191 -10.14 29.05 8.41
N ASP A 192 -8.86 29.31 8.18
CA ASP A 192 -8.28 30.66 8.17
C ASP A 192 -8.23 31.30 6.78
N ASP A 193 -8.45 30.54 5.70
CA ASP A 193 -8.56 31.11 4.37
C ASP A 193 -10.03 31.19 3.99
N ASN A 194 -10.56 32.42 4.02
CA ASN A 194 -11.73 32.75 3.21
C ASN A 194 -11.39 32.26 1.79
N LEU A 195 -11.99 31.14 1.35
CA LEU A 195 -11.91 30.66 -0.04
C LEU A 195 -12.22 31.80 -1.04
N LEU A 196 -13.01 32.78 -0.60
CA LEU A 196 -13.31 34.02 -1.30
C LEU A 196 -12.12 34.99 -1.42
N ALA A 197 -11.20 35.07 -0.46
CA ALA A 197 -10.03 35.95 -0.51
C ALA A 197 -8.99 35.42 -1.50
N LEU A 198 -8.72 34.10 -1.49
CA LEU A 198 -7.83 33.47 -2.48
C LEU A 198 -8.40 33.50 -3.90
N LEU A 199 -9.73 33.43 -4.06
CA LEU A 199 -10.38 33.62 -5.36
C LEU A 199 -10.42 35.09 -5.82
N ALA A 200 -10.43 36.04 -4.88
CA ALA A 200 -10.44 37.48 -5.20
C ALA A 200 -9.06 38.02 -5.59
N GLU A 201 -7.96 37.41 -5.14
CA GLU A 201 -6.60 37.78 -5.58
C GLU A 201 -6.21 37.15 -6.94
N ALA A 202 -7.00 36.18 -7.43
CA ALA A 202 -6.76 35.47 -8.68
C ALA A 202 -7.56 36.01 -9.89
N ILE A 203 -8.37 37.06 -9.71
CA ILE A 203 -9.15 37.76 -10.75
C ILE A 203 -8.63 39.18 -10.90
#